data_AF-A0A844DE18-F1
#
_entry.id   AF-A0A844DE18-F1
#
_cell.length_a   1.000
_cell.length_b   1.000
_cell.length_c   1.000
_cell.angle_alpha   90.00
_cell.angle_beta   90.00
_cell.angle_gamma   90.00
#
_symmetry.space_group_name_H-M   'P 1'
#
loop_
_entity.id
_entity.type
_entity.pdbx_description
1 polymer ?
#
loop_
_entity_poly.entity_id
_entity_poly.type
_entity_poly.pdbx_seq_one_letter_code
_entity_poly.pdbx_strand_id
1 'polypeptide(L)'
;MLQIMKGFNGQSARNSHVGDLNRFLRNVLVEVAAENYRQTMFEMMAVTSGGNMEGRFDLDPPLRANERVMSGLFATAISRVASRSRTEVRIDRSDREQSLAAIENKNEGDLSPGAKHGRVDFLAWYGGRVIAVELKMVGMNCESPAVTKQIRDRWAKVLDQAGTAQNYLRARQREDIKRYRAPISIALMVVVGRRNADRAKFTDLNKDLRKMQNACATKLAELTPKPVFRAIYTFPEEFRGVVPRPKGVSKPVDGRAVYTPFVLFIAKAAVNSRS
;
A
#
# COMPACT_ATOMS: atom_id res chain seq x y z
N MET A 1 11.35 2.67 12.12
CA MET A 1 10.42 3.47 12.94
C MET A 1 9.20 3.87 12.12
N LEU A 2 7.99 3.52 12.58
CA LEU A 2 6.71 3.91 11.94
C LEU A 2 6.17 5.20 12.58
N GLN A 3 5.80 6.18 11.77
CA GLN A 3 5.21 7.45 12.21
C GLN A 3 3.93 7.73 11.42
N ILE A 4 2.83 7.99 12.12
CA ILE A 4 1.58 8.45 11.49
C ILE A 4 1.63 9.97 11.37
N MET A 5 1.62 10.48 10.13
CA MET A 5 1.69 11.92 9.86
C MET A 5 0.30 12.56 9.85
N LYS A 6 -0.70 11.83 9.37
CA LYS A 6 -2.09 12.29 9.31
C LYS A 6 -3.04 11.09 9.32
N GLY A 7 -4.10 11.18 10.13
CA GLY A 7 -5.17 10.18 10.18
C GLY A 7 -6.39 10.54 9.35
N PHE A 8 -7.30 9.58 9.18
CA PHE A 8 -8.66 9.82 8.73
C PHE A 8 -9.42 10.72 9.71
N ASN A 9 -10.26 11.59 9.14
CA ASN A 9 -11.11 12.52 9.87
C ASN A 9 -12.59 12.15 9.69
N GLY A 10 -13.45 12.62 10.59
CA GLY A 10 -14.90 12.39 10.56
C GLY A 10 -15.36 11.20 11.42
N GLN A 11 -16.62 11.22 11.79
CA GLN A 11 -17.23 10.24 12.70
C GLN A 11 -17.28 8.84 12.08
N SER A 12 -17.48 8.75 10.76
CA SER A 12 -17.45 7.49 10.02
C SER A 12 -16.09 6.79 10.07
N ALA A 13 -14.99 7.50 10.33
CA ALA A 13 -13.66 6.93 10.45
C ALA A 13 -13.22 6.67 11.91
N ARG A 14 -13.71 7.46 12.87
CA ARG A 14 -13.27 7.46 14.28
C ARG A 14 -14.24 6.79 15.26
N ASN A 15 -15.35 6.23 14.79
CA ASN A 15 -16.30 5.55 15.66
C ASN A 15 -15.70 4.24 16.21
N SER A 16 -15.28 4.25 17.47
CA SER A 16 -14.65 3.14 18.17
C SER A 16 -15.57 1.93 18.35
N HIS A 17 -16.88 2.15 18.50
CA HIS A 17 -17.86 1.08 18.73
C HIS A 17 -18.08 0.25 17.48
N VAL A 18 -18.05 0.89 16.32
CA VAL A 18 -18.17 0.19 15.03
C VAL A 18 -16.79 -0.32 14.58
N GLY A 19 -15.71 0.39 14.92
CA GLY A 19 -14.34 0.02 14.59
C GLY A 19 -13.63 1.25 14.01
N ASP A 20 -12.59 1.72 14.70
CA ASP A 20 -11.82 2.90 14.29
C ASP A 20 -10.85 2.55 13.15
N LEU A 21 -10.96 3.28 12.02
CA LEU A 21 -10.13 3.06 10.83
C LEU A 21 -8.67 3.49 11.02
N ASN A 22 -8.43 4.54 11.80
CA ASN A 22 -7.06 4.93 12.14
C ASN A 22 -6.42 3.85 13.00
N ARG A 23 -7.16 3.29 13.96
CA ARG A 23 -6.65 2.19 14.79
C ARG A 23 -6.40 0.94 13.96
N PHE A 24 -7.34 0.57 13.09
CA PHE A 24 -7.18 -0.56 12.16
C PHE A 24 -5.92 -0.39 11.32
N LEU A 25 -5.80 0.72 10.58
CA LEU A 25 -4.69 0.91 9.65
C LEU A 25 -3.36 1.08 10.39
N ARG A 26 -3.34 1.75 11.54
CA ARG A 26 -2.15 1.82 12.39
C ARG A 26 -1.67 0.43 12.80
N ASN A 27 -2.58 -0.42 13.30
CA ASN A 27 -2.22 -1.77 13.72
C ASN A 27 -1.72 -2.61 12.55
N VAL A 28 -2.36 -2.52 11.38
CA VAL A 28 -1.90 -3.21 10.17
C VAL A 28 -0.49 -2.75 9.80
N LEU A 29 -0.24 -1.44 9.79
CA LEU A 29 1.09 -0.90 9.44
C LEU A 29 2.17 -1.26 10.47
N VAL A 30 1.81 -1.40 11.75
CA VAL A 30 2.73 -1.92 12.78
C VAL A 30 3.10 -3.38 12.48
N GLU A 31 2.12 -4.22 12.17
CA GLU A 31 2.37 -5.63 11.81
C GLU A 31 3.17 -5.75 10.51
N VAL A 32 2.87 -4.93 9.49
CA VAL A 32 3.64 -4.85 8.25
C VAL A 32 5.10 -4.48 8.52
N ALA A 33 5.34 -3.46 9.35
CA ALA A 33 6.68 -3.03 9.72
C ALA A 33 7.43 -4.11 10.53
N ALA A 34 6.74 -4.78 11.46
CA ALA A 34 7.31 -5.82 12.29
C ALA A 34 7.63 -7.10 11.50
N GLU A 35 6.74 -7.52 10.60
CA GLU A 35 6.94 -8.66 9.72
C GLU A 35 8.06 -8.37 8.70
N ASN A 36 8.10 -7.17 8.12
CA ASN A 36 9.21 -6.77 7.26
C ASN A 36 10.55 -6.85 8.01
N TYR A 37 10.60 -6.32 9.24
CA TYR A 37 11.82 -6.39 10.06
C TYR A 37 12.21 -7.84 10.39
N ARG A 38 11.25 -8.69 10.80
CA ARG A 38 11.49 -10.11 11.10
C ARG A 38 12.05 -10.86 9.90
N GLN A 39 11.47 -10.67 8.71
CA GLN A 39 11.96 -11.31 7.49
C GLN A 39 13.36 -10.82 7.10
N THR A 40 13.61 -9.50 7.19
CA THR A 40 14.96 -8.96 6.93
C THR A 40 16.00 -9.49 7.92
N MET A 41 15.66 -9.58 9.21
CA MET A 41 16.56 -10.14 10.23
C MET A 41 16.84 -11.63 9.99
N PHE A 42 15.82 -12.40 9.62
CA PHE A 42 15.98 -13.82 9.31
C PHE A 42 16.92 -14.02 8.11
N GLU A 43 16.74 -13.26 7.03
CA GLU A 43 17.63 -13.27 5.87
C GLU A 43 19.05 -12.85 6.25
N MET A 44 19.20 -11.81 7.09
CA MET A 44 20.49 -11.36 7.59
C MET A 44 21.21 -12.47 8.35
N MET A 45 20.52 -13.14 9.28
CA MET A 45 21.09 -14.25 10.05
C MET A 45 21.48 -15.42 9.15
N ALA A 46 20.66 -15.75 8.14
CA ALA A 46 20.97 -16.81 7.19
C ALA A 46 22.24 -16.49 6.38
N VAL A 47 22.38 -15.25 5.90
CA VAL A 47 23.56 -14.80 5.14
C VAL A 47 24.82 -14.80 6.01
N THR A 48 24.74 -14.31 7.25
CA THR A 48 25.89 -14.27 8.15
C THR A 48 26.30 -15.66 8.64
N SER A 49 25.34 -16.56 8.86
CA SER A 49 25.62 -17.95 9.28
C SER A 49 26.24 -18.78 8.16
N GLY A 50 26.03 -18.40 6.90
CA GLY A 50 26.67 -19.00 5.73
C GLY A 50 28.12 -18.57 5.47
N GLY A 51 28.75 -17.82 6.39
CA GLY A 51 30.16 -17.42 6.31
C GLY A 51 30.44 -16.15 5.49
N ASN A 52 29.42 -15.51 4.90
CA ASN A 52 29.58 -14.28 4.12
C ASN A 52 29.33 -13.02 4.97
N MET A 53 30.37 -12.54 5.65
CA MET A 53 30.31 -11.32 6.49
C MET A 53 30.06 -10.02 5.69
N GLU A 54 30.37 -9.99 4.38
CA GLU A 54 30.12 -8.85 3.50
C GLU A 54 28.65 -8.73 3.04
N GLY A 55 27.82 -9.76 3.29
CA GLY A 55 26.46 -9.90 2.76
C GLY A 55 25.37 -9.05 3.43
N ARG A 56 25.71 -8.04 4.24
CA ARG A 56 24.68 -7.15 4.81
C ARG A 56 23.89 -6.37 3.75
N PHE A 57 24.53 -6.12 2.60
CA PHE A 57 23.93 -5.39 1.48
C PHE A 57 23.14 -6.28 0.50
N ASP A 58 23.13 -7.59 0.76
CA ASP A 58 22.50 -8.62 -0.07
C ASP A 58 21.04 -8.89 0.29
N LEU A 59 20.51 -8.16 1.26
CA LEU A 59 19.14 -8.29 1.75
C LEU A 59 18.17 -7.52 0.85
N ASP A 60 17.05 -8.15 0.48
CA ASP A 60 15.96 -7.49 -0.27
C ASP A 60 14.66 -7.49 0.55
N PRO A 61 14.51 -6.54 1.50
CA PRO A 61 13.34 -6.47 2.36
C PRO A 61 12.01 -6.53 1.59
N PRO A 62 10.99 -7.23 2.09
CA PRO A 62 9.70 -7.39 1.42
C PRO A 62 9.01 -6.09 0.99
N LEU A 63 9.14 -5.02 1.80
CA LEU A 63 8.60 -3.70 1.47
C LEU A 63 9.33 -2.98 0.31
N ARG A 64 10.41 -3.57 -0.21
CA ARG A 64 11.18 -3.12 -1.37
C ARG A 64 10.98 -4.00 -2.59
N ALA A 65 10.57 -5.25 -2.36
CA ALA A 65 10.24 -6.22 -3.38
C ALA A 65 8.99 -5.82 -4.19
N ASN A 66 8.68 -6.57 -5.24
CA ASN A 66 7.54 -6.27 -6.11
C ASN A 66 6.18 -6.37 -5.39
N GLU A 67 5.13 -5.88 -6.06
CA GLU A 67 3.76 -5.81 -5.54
C GLU A 67 3.23 -7.17 -5.02
N ARG A 68 3.68 -8.31 -5.58
CA ARG A 68 3.26 -9.65 -5.15
C ARG A 68 3.79 -10.02 -3.77
N VAL A 69 5.08 -9.77 -3.51
CA VAL A 69 5.70 -10.06 -2.21
C VAL A 69 5.09 -9.16 -1.12
N MET A 70 4.93 -7.87 -1.45
CA MET A 70 4.32 -6.88 -0.57
C MET A 70 2.84 -7.21 -0.25
N SER A 71 2.09 -7.75 -1.22
CA SER A 71 0.72 -8.24 -1.00
C SER A 71 0.66 -9.35 0.06
N GLY A 72 1.60 -10.31 0.03
CA GLY A 72 1.69 -11.36 1.06
C GLY A 72 1.98 -10.82 2.47
N LEU A 73 2.79 -9.77 2.57
CA LEU A 73 3.08 -9.07 3.82
C LEU A 73 1.81 -8.43 4.41
N PHE A 74 1.03 -7.75 3.56
CA PHE A 74 -0.25 -7.15 3.96
C PHE A 74 -1.31 -8.20 4.29
N ALA A 75 -1.37 -9.31 3.56
CA ALA A 75 -2.27 -10.43 3.87
C ALA A 75 -2.04 -10.91 5.31
N THR A 76 -0.77 -11.16 5.66
CA THR A 76 -0.36 -11.63 6.99
C THR A 76 -0.71 -10.59 8.06
N ALA A 77 -0.34 -9.32 7.84
CA ALA A 77 -0.62 -8.24 8.78
C ALA A 77 -2.13 -8.05 9.04
N ILE A 78 -2.94 -8.03 7.97
CA ILE A 78 -4.40 -7.87 8.10
C ILE A 78 -5.01 -9.06 8.86
N SER A 79 -4.54 -10.29 8.62
CA SER A 79 -5.04 -11.47 9.32
C SER A 79 -4.77 -11.47 10.83
N ARG A 80 -3.70 -10.80 11.28
CA ARG A 80 -3.38 -10.65 12.71
C ARG A 80 -4.18 -9.56 13.40
N VAL A 81 -4.58 -8.54 12.64
CA VAL A 81 -5.31 -7.37 13.19
C VAL A 81 -6.82 -7.58 13.17
N ALA A 82 -7.34 -8.24 12.15
CA ALA A 82 -8.76 -8.50 11.97
C ALA A 82 -9.17 -9.81 12.67
N SER A 83 -10.40 -9.87 13.18
CA SER A 83 -10.94 -11.13 13.73
C SER A 83 -11.15 -12.18 12.64
N ARG A 84 -11.37 -11.72 11.41
CA ARG A 84 -11.45 -12.53 10.20
C ARG A 84 -10.93 -11.72 9.02
N SER A 85 -10.18 -12.36 8.14
CA SER A 85 -9.75 -11.77 6.87
C SER A 85 -9.82 -12.77 5.73
N ARG A 86 -9.92 -12.25 4.51
CA ARG A 86 -9.84 -13.00 3.26
C ARG A 86 -9.05 -12.20 2.23
N THR A 87 -8.21 -12.87 1.46
CA THR A 87 -7.49 -12.30 0.32
C THR A 87 -8.25 -12.56 -0.97
N GLU A 88 -8.09 -11.68 -1.95
CA GLU A 88 -8.57 -11.86 -3.33
C GLU A 88 -10.06 -12.27 -3.44
N VAL A 89 -10.92 -11.66 -2.63
CA VAL A 89 -12.34 -12.01 -2.57
C VAL A 89 -13.03 -11.59 -3.87
N ARG A 90 -13.67 -12.55 -4.56
CA ARG A 90 -14.47 -12.26 -5.75
C ARG A 90 -15.58 -11.26 -5.44
N ILE A 91 -15.66 -10.21 -6.25
CA ILE A 91 -16.70 -9.20 -6.21
C ILE A 91 -17.17 -8.90 -7.63
N ASP A 92 -18.42 -8.50 -7.78
CA ASP A 92 -18.94 -8.05 -9.07
C ASP A 92 -18.58 -6.57 -9.23
N ARG A 93 -17.86 -6.23 -10.31
CA ARG A 93 -17.49 -4.85 -10.62
C ARG A 93 -18.36 -4.38 -11.79
N SER A 94 -19.08 -3.28 -11.59
CA SER A 94 -19.86 -2.63 -12.66
C SER A 94 -18.92 -1.84 -13.57
N ASP A 95 -18.97 -2.09 -14.88
CA ASP A 95 -18.18 -1.37 -15.89
C ASP A 95 -18.60 0.11 -15.95
N ARG A 96 -17.91 1.00 -15.24
CA ARG A 96 -18.14 2.45 -15.33
C ARG A 96 -17.36 3.10 -16.47
N GLU A 97 -16.27 2.48 -16.92
CA GLU A 97 -15.42 2.99 -18.02
C GLU A 97 -16.00 2.71 -19.41
N GLN A 98 -16.84 1.69 -19.59
CA GLN A 98 -17.52 1.46 -20.87
C GLN A 98 -18.87 2.19 -20.98
N SER A 99 -19.52 2.55 -19.87
CA SER A 99 -20.81 3.23 -19.92
C SER A 99 -20.76 4.62 -20.56
N LEU A 100 -19.68 5.38 -20.46
CA LEU A 100 -19.60 6.70 -21.10
C LEU A 100 -19.34 6.61 -22.62
N ALA A 101 -18.54 5.63 -23.07
CA ALA A 101 -18.28 5.40 -24.49
C ALA A 101 -19.40 4.61 -25.20
N ALA A 102 -20.17 3.80 -24.45
CA ALA A 102 -21.31 3.04 -24.97
C ALA A 102 -22.61 3.87 -25.02
N ILE A 103 -22.76 4.92 -24.21
CA ILE A 103 -23.90 5.85 -24.30
C ILE A 103 -23.82 6.71 -25.57
N GLU A 104 -22.62 7.03 -26.07
CA GLU A 104 -22.46 7.75 -27.34
C GLU A 104 -22.62 6.87 -28.58
N ASN A 105 -22.59 5.54 -28.41
CA ASN A 105 -22.72 4.57 -29.50
C ASN A 105 -23.46 3.32 -29.04
N LYS A 106 -24.81 3.33 -29.00
CA LYS A 106 -25.65 2.29 -29.60
C LYS A 106 -27.15 2.44 -29.34
N ASN A 107 -27.86 2.02 -30.39
CA ASN A 107 -29.28 1.77 -30.51
C ASN A 107 -29.89 0.99 -29.34
N GLU A 108 -31.15 1.31 -29.08
CA GLU A 108 -32.07 0.58 -28.23
C GLU A 108 -32.05 -0.93 -28.57
N GLY A 109 -31.77 -1.77 -27.58
CA GLY A 109 -32.01 -3.21 -27.71
C GLY A 109 -30.92 -4.17 -27.26
N ASP A 110 -30.15 -3.88 -26.21
CA ASP A 110 -29.66 -4.93 -25.29
C ASP A 110 -28.97 -4.30 -24.05
N LEU A 111 -29.73 -4.17 -22.96
CA LEU A 111 -29.23 -3.59 -21.70
C LEU A 111 -29.17 -4.65 -20.61
N SER A 112 -28.16 -5.52 -20.69
CA SER A 112 -27.61 -6.17 -19.52
C SER A 112 -26.14 -5.78 -19.42
N PRO A 113 -25.76 -4.83 -18.54
CA PRO A 113 -24.35 -4.52 -18.33
C PRO A 113 -23.67 -5.78 -17.77
N GLY A 114 -22.86 -6.44 -18.60
CA GLY A 114 -22.15 -7.65 -18.23
C GLY A 114 -21.28 -7.38 -16.99
N ALA A 115 -21.64 -7.98 -15.86
CA ALA A 115 -20.84 -7.87 -14.65
C ALA A 115 -19.51 -8.59 -14.89
N LYS A 116 -18.40 -7.85 -14.98
CA LYS A 116 -17.08 -8.48 -14.88
C LYS A 116 -16.82 -8.84 -13.42
N HIS A 117 -16.58 -10.11 -13.15
CA HIS A 117 -16.10 -10.55 -11.85
C HIS A 117 -14.70 -9.99 -11.61
N GLY A 118 -14.58 -9.07 -10.66
CA GLY A 118 -13.32 -8.61 -10.11
C GLY A 118 -12.99 -9.30 -8.80
N ARG A 119 -11.88 -8.89 -8.18
CA ARG A 119 -11.50 -9.33 -6.83
C ARG A 119 -11.10 -8.13 -5.99
N VAL A 120 -11.43 -8.12 -4.71
CA VAL A 120 -10.86 -7.18 -3.75
C VAL A 120 -9.57 -7.79 -3.22
N ASP A 121 -8.49 -7.00 -3.17
CA ASP A 121 -7.19 -7.50 -2.69
C ASP A 121 -7.33 -8.08 -1.27
N PHE A 122 -7.98 -7.36 -0.35
CA PHE A 122 -8.25 -7.83 1.01
C PHE A 122 -9.63 -7.44 1.51
N LEU A 123 -10.29 -8.37 2.20
CA LEU A 123 -11.52 -8.13 2.94
C LEU A 123 -11.31 -8.54 4.40
N ALA A 124 -11.59 -7.63 5.32
CA ALA A 124 -11.35 -7.81 6.75
C ALA A 124 -12.60 -7.48 7.58
N TRP A 125 -12.80 -8.23 8.66
CA TRP A 125 -13.79 -7.92 9.69
C TRP A 125 -13.03 -7.41 10.92
N TYR A 126 -13.27 -6.15 11.27
CA TYR A 126 -12.56 -5.49 12.36
C TYR A 126 -13.56 -4.70 13.22
N GLY A 127 -13.63 -5.06 14.51
CA GLY A 127 -14.72 -4.60 15.37
C GLY A 127 -16.08 -5.01 14.80
N GLY A 128 -16.97 -4.05 14.62
CA GLY A 128 -18.27 -4.22 13.96
C GLY A 128 -18.31 -3.80 12.48
N ARG A 129 -17.16 -3.66 11.80
CA ARG A 129 -17.06 -3.25 10.39
C ARG A 129 -16.55 -4.35 9.48
N VAL A 130 -17.00 -4.28 8.23
CA VAL A 130 -16.33 -4.91 7.10
C VAL A 130 -15.49 -3.87 6.36
N ILE A 131 -14.20 -4.15 6.21
CA ILE A 131 -13.22 -3.26 5.59
C ILE A 131 -12.65 -3.94 4.35
N ALA A 132 -12.90 -3.38 3.17
CA ALA A 132 -12.14 -3.72 1.97
C ALA A 132 -10.87 -2.88 1.90
N VAL A 133 -9.75 -3.48 1.50
CA VAL A 133 -8.50 -2.77 1.23
C VAL A 133 -8.04 -3.13 -0.17
N GLU A 134 -7.88 -2.12 -1.01
CA GLU A 134 -7.26 -2.21 -2.34
C GLU A 134 -5.86 -1.62 -2.25
N LEU A 135 -4.89 -2.30 -2.82
CA LEU A 135 -3.47 -2.06 -2.57
C LEU A 135 -2.72 -1.85 -3.88
N LYS A 136 -1.94 -0.78 -3.96
CA LYS A 136 -0.98 -0.55 -5.05
C LYS A 136 0.38 -0.16 -4.49
N MET A 137 1.41 -0.45 -5.27
CA MET A 137 2.79 -0.09 -4.93
C MET A 137 3.42 0.71 -6.07
N VAL A 138 4.26 1.68 -5.71
CA VAL A 138 5.07 2.44 -6.67
C VAL A 138 6.36 2.94 -6.03
N GLY A 139 7.40 3.17 -6.83
CA GLY A 139 8.64 3.81 -6.37
C GLY A 139 8.63 5.31 -6.65
N MET A 140 9.28 6.09 -5.78
CA MET A 140 9.53 7.52 -5.96
C MET A 140 11.03 7.80 -5.77
N ASN A 141 11.62 8.65 -6.62
CA ASN A 141 12.97 9.15 -6.38
C ASN A 141 12.97 10.04 -5.12
N CYS A 142 13.74 9.68 -4.10
CA CYS A 142 13.77 10.46 -2.84
C CYS A 142 14.75 11.64 -2.87
N GLU A 143 15.61 11.76 -3.88
CA GLU A 143 16.49 12.93 -4.09
C GLU A 143 15.75 14.07 -4.79
N SER A 144 15.00 13.74 -5.85
CA SER A 144 14.19 14.67 -6.63
C SER A 144 12.74 14.18 -6.70
N PRO A 145 11.98 14.30 -5.58
CA PRO A 145 10.63 13.75 -5.51
C PRO A 145 9.68 14.47 -6.44
N ALA A 146 9.00 13.70 -7.28
CA ALA A 146 8.00 14.17 -8.22
C ALA A 146 6.83 13.20 -8.32
N VAL A 147 5.62 13.76 -8.50
CA VAL A 147 4.42 12.98 -8.79
C VAL A 147 4.40 12.63 -10.28
N THR A 148 5.04 11.53 -10.62
CA THR A 148 5.13 11.04 -12.01
C THR A 148 3.77 10.56 -12.52
N LYS A 149 3.64 10.41 -13.85
CA LYS A 149 2.44 9.80 -14.47
C LYS A 149 2.12 8.44 -13.85
N GLN A 150 3.13 7.58 -13.67
CA GLN A 150 2.96 6.27 -13.04
C GLN A 150 2.36 6.33 -11.63
N ILE A 151 2.80 7.29 -10.80
CA ILE A 151 2.25 7.48 -9.45
C ILE A 151 0.79 7.93 -9.53
N ARG A 152 0.47 8.85 -10.44
CA ARG A 152 -0.92 9.30 -10.67
C ARG A 152 -1.82 8.17 -11.15
N ASP A 153 -1.40 7.41 -12.14
CA ASP A 153 -2.18 6.32 -12.72
C ASP A 153 -2.43 5.22 -11.69
N ARG A 154 -1.41 4.86 -10.89
CA ARG A 154 -1.55 3.88 -9.80
C ARG A 154 -2.48 4.38 -8.69
N TRP A 155 -2.40 5.67 -8.36
CA TRP A 155 -3.28 6.28 -7.36
C TRP A 155 -4.74 6.34 -7.83
N ALA A 156 -4.97 6.79 -9.07
CA ALA A 156 -6.30 6.81 -9.68
C ALA A 156 -6.90 5.39 -9.74
N LYS A 157 -6.09 4.41 -10.14
CA LYS A 157 -6.51 3.01 -10.17
C LYS A 157 -6.92 2.50 -8.80
N VAL A 158 -6.09 2.64 -7.76
CA VAL A 158 -6.46 2.12 -6.43
C VAL A 158 -7.71 2.81 -5.85
N LEU A 159 -7.92 4.09 -6.18
CA LEU A 159 -9.14 4.81 -5.82
C LEU A 159 -10.38 4.26 -6.52
N ASP A 160 -10.30 4.01 -7.83
CA ASP A 160 -11.40 3.41 -8.59
C ASP A 160 -11.73 2.00 -8.08
N GLN A 161 -10.71 1.17 -7.88
CA GLN A 161 -10.88 -0.17 -7.32
C GLN A 161 -11.54 -0.11 -5.93
N ALA A 162 -11.14 0.83 -5.08
CA ALA A 162 -11.76 1.00 -3.78
C ALA A 162 -13.22 1.47 -3.87
N GLY A 163 -13.53 2.36 -4.82
CA GLY A 163 -14.90 2.83 -5.09
C GLY A 163 -15.82 1.71 -5.57
N THR A 164 -15.36 0.88 -6.50
CA THR A 164 -16.12 -0.29 -6.97
C THR A 164 -16.35 -1.31 -5.85
N ALA A 165 -15.33 -1.60 -5.05
CA ALA A 165 -15.46 -2.46 -3.86
C ALA A 165 -16.46 -1.88 -2.84
N GLN A 166 -16.47 -0.56 -2.63
CA GLN A 166 -17.44 0.08 -1.74
C GLN A 166 -18.87 -0.12 -2.21
N ASN A 167 -19.14 0.08 -3.51
CA ASN A 167 -20.47 -0.10 -4.08
C ASN A 167 -20.96 -1.54 -3.92
N TYR A 168 -20.08 -2.51 -4.20
CA TYR A 168 -20.38 -3.93 -4.01
C TYR A 168 -20.70 -4.26 -2.56
N LEU A 169 -19.87 -3.83 -1.60
CA LEU A 169 -20.11 -4.11 -0.19
C LEU A 169 -21.40 -3.47 0.33
N ARG A 170 -21.80 -2.32 -0.23
CA ARG A 170 -23.09 -1.69 0.10
C ARG A 170 -24.28 -2.45 -0.47
N ALA A 171 -24.17 -3.00 -1.67
CA ALA A 171 -25.19 -3.91 -2.21
C ALA A 171 -25.33 -5.13 -1.30
N ARG A 172 -24.22 -5.78 -0.94
CA ARG A 172 -24.20 -6.92 -0.01
C ARG A 172 -24.71 -6.59 1.39
N GLN A 173 -24.51 -5.36 1.87
CA GLN A 173 -25.09 -4.90 3.14
C GLN A 173 -26.62 -4.85 3.10
N ARG A 174 -27.23 -4.51 1.95
CA ARG A 174 -28.69 -4.50 1.82
C ARG A 174 -29.27 -5.92 1.83
N GLU A 175 -28.53 -6.88 1.26
CA GLU A 175 -28.89 -8.30 1.27
C GLU A 175 -28.69 -8.94 2.65
N ASP A 176 -27.56 -8.66 3.31
CA ASP A 176 -27.18 -9.23 4.60
C ASP A 176 -26.44 -8.21 5.47
N ILE A 177 -27.21 -7.42 6.21
CA ILE A 177 -26.70 -6.37 7.09
C ILE A 177 -25.87 -6.93 8.25
N LYS A 178 -26.16 -8.16 8.70
CA LYS A 178 -25.47 -8.78 9.84
C LYS A 178 -24.04 -9.14 9.43
N ARG A 179 -23.86 -9.70 8.23
CA ARG A 179 -22.55 -10.10 7.71
C ARG A 179 -21.71 -8.95 7.18
N TYR A 180 -22.35 -7.95 6.58
CA TYR A 180 -21.70 -6.78 5.97
C TYR A 180 -22.00 -5.49 6.72
N ARG A 181 -21.82 -5.50 8.05
CA ARG A 181 -22.12 -4.35 8.90
C ARG A 181 -21.15 -3.19 8.61
N ALA A 182 -21.72 -1.99 8.43
CA ALA A 182 -21.02 -0.71 8.27
C ALA A 182 -19.80 -0.77 7.31
N PRO A 183 -19.98 -1.21 6.04
CA PRO A 183 -18.87 -1.50 5.17
C PRO A 183 -18.17 -0.24 4.69
N ILE A 184 -16.85 -0.35 4.56
CA ILE A 184 -15.99 0.72 4.07
C ILE A 184 -14.82 0.14 3.28
N SER A 185 -14.49 0.76 2.16
CA SER A 185 -13.34 0.40 1.35
C SER A 185 -12.24 1.44 1.49
N ILE A 186 -11.00 0.99 1.52
CA ILE A 186 -9.80 1.83 1.66
C ILE A 186 -8.93 1.63 0.42
N ALA A 187 -8.66 2.72 -0.29
CA ALA A 187 -7.60 2.78 -1.26
C ALA A 187 -6.28 3.02 -0.52
N LEU A 188 -5.34 2.07 -0.61
CA LEU A 188 -4.03 2.14 0.04
C LEU A 188 -2.93 2.07 -1.03
N MET A 189 -2.04 3.07 -1.04
CA MET A 189 -0.85 3.05 -1.89
C MET A 189 0.42 3.10 -1.04
N VAL A 190 1.34 2.19 -1.36
CA VAL A 190 2.67 2.07 -0.80
C VAL A 190 3.66 2.74 -1.74
N VAL A 191 4.34 3.78 -1.28
CA VAL A 191 5.32 4.55 -2.07
C VAL A 191 6.70 4.35 -1.48
N VAL A 192 7.56 3.65 -2.22
CA VAL A 192 8.94 3.37 -1.79
C VAL A 192 9.85 4.50 -2.20
N GLY A 193 10.44 5.20 -1.23
CA GLY A 193 11.45 6.22 -1.49
C GLY A 193 12.78 5.55 -1.81
N ARG A 194 13.29 5.73 -3.03
CA ARG A 194 14.52 5.10 -3.50
C ARG A 194 15.41 6.07 -4.28
N ARG A 195 16.72 5.87 -4.26
CA ARG A 195 17.68 6.52 -5.15
C ARG A 195 18.86 5.61 -5.41
N ASN A 196 19.52 5.79 -6.55
CA ASN A 196 20.83 5.18 -6.78
C ASN A 196 21.89 6.09 -6.16
N ALA A 197 22.78 5.53 -5.36
CA ALA A 197 23.87 6.29 -4.76
C ALA A 197 25.11 5.42 -4.56
N ASP A 198 26.26 6.09 -4.48
CA ASP A 198 27.48 5.46 -4.00
C ASP A 198 27.32 5.08 -2.53
N ARG A 199 27.75 3.87 -2.16
CA ARG A 199 27.70 3.38 -0.78
C ARG A 199 28.46 4.28 0.18
N ALA A 200 29.59 4.86 -0.27
CA ALA A 200 30.38 5.77 0.57
C ALA A 200 29.58 6.99 1.04
N LYS A 201 28.51 7.36 0.30
CA LYS A 201 27.65 8.51 0.62
C LYS A 201 26.48 8.17 1.55
N PHE A 202 26.29 6.91 1.94
CA PHE A 202 25.09 6.51 2.72
C PHE A 202 25.02 7.21 4.07
N THR A 203 26.15 7.40 4.74
CA THR A 203 26.22 8.12 6.03
C THR A 203 25.70 9.55 5.90
N ASP A 204 26.07 10.26 4.83
CA ASP A 204 25.58 11.62 4.58
C ASP A 204 24.10 11.62 4.19
N LEU A 205 23.65 10.64 3.41
CA LEU A 205 22.22 10.49 3.08
C LEU A 205 21.35 10.17 4.29
N ASN A 206 21.90 9.53 5.33
CA ASN A 206 21.20 9.33 6.59
C ASN A 206 21.00 10.65 7.34
N LYS A 207 21.93 11.60 7.23
CA LYS A 207 21.77 12.96 7.81
C LYS A 207 20.63 13.73 7.14
N ASP A 208 20.49 13.59 5.82
CA ASP A 208 19.44 14.25 5.03
C ASP A 208 18.08 13.52 5.04
N LEU A 209 17.96 12.44 5.81
CA LEU A 209 16.79 11.56 5.79
C LEU A 209 15.47 12.30 6.01
N ARG A 210 15.38 13.12 7.07
CA ARG A 210 14.14 13.88 7.37
C ARG A 210 13.76 14.83 6.24
N LYS A 211 14.73 15.44 5.58
CA LYS A 211 14.51 16.33 4.43
C LYS A 211 13.91 15.56 3.26
N MET A 212 14.48 14.40 2.91
CA MET A 212 13.94 13.53 1.86
C MET A 212 12.52 13.04 2.18
N GLN A 213 12.27 12.63 3.42
CA GLN A 213 10.96 12.18 3.89
C GLN A 213 9.90 13.27 3.74
N ASN A 214 10.19 14.48 4.22
CA ASN A 214 9.29 15.62 4.14
C ASN A 214 9.03 16.04 2.69
N ALA A 215 10.06 16.07 1.83
CA ALA A 215 9.90 16.42 0.43
C ALA A 215 8.99 15.42 -0.31
N CYS A 216 9.21 14.11 -0.14
CA CYS A 216 8.33 13.08 -0.70
C CYS A 216 6.90 13.18 -0.16
N ALA A 217 6.72 13.35 1.15
CA ALA A 217 5.41 13.43 1.78
C ALA A 217 4.61 14.68 1.35
N THR A 218 5.30 15.80 1.11
CA THR A 218 4.71 17.03 0.55
C THR A 218 4.25 16.79 -0.88
N LYS A 219 5.09 16.20 -1.72
CA LYS A 219 4.75 15.89 -3.12
C LYS A 219 3.55 14.94 -3.23
N LEU A 220 3.49 13.88 -2.43
CA LEU A 220 2.32 12.99 -2.41
C LEU A 220 1.04 13.66 -1.89
N ALA A 221 1.15 14.77 -1.14
CA ALA A 221 -0.01 15.53 -0.69
C ALA A 221 -0.67 16.35 -1.81
N GLU A 222 0.03 16.54 -2.94
CA GLU A 222 -0.43 17.22 -4.15
C GLU A 222 -1.25 16.30 -5.06
N LEU A 223 -1.32 14.99 -4.77
CA LEU A 223 -2.14 14.04 -5.52
C LEU A 223 -3.62 14.41 -5.48
N THR A 224 -4.30 14.18 -6.61
CA THR A 224 -5.75 14.36 -6.74
C THR A 224 -6.40 13.03 -7.13
N PRO A 225 -7.47 12.61 -6.44
CA PRO A 225 -7.97 13.11 -5.14
C PRO A 225 -6.94 13.06 -4.01
N LYS A 226 -6.98 14.03 -3.10
CA LYS A 226 -6.02 14.13 -1.98
C LYS A 226 -6.07 12.91 -1.06
N PRO A 227 -4.91 12.28 -0.74
CA PRO A 227 -4.82 11.28 0.32
C PRO A 227 -5.17 11.88 1.67
N VAL A 228 -5.92 11.13 2.47
CA VAL A 228 -6.39 11.60 3.79
C VAL A 228 -5.48 11.09 4.89
N PHE A 229 -5.19 9.80 4.86
CA PHE A 229 -4.27 9.15 5.77
C PHE A 229 -2.86 9.14 5.16
N ARG A 230 -1.85 9.43 5.98
CA ARG A 230 -0.43 9.39 5.61
C ARG A 230 0.39 8.87 6.77
N ALA A 231 1.25 7.91 6.50
CA ALA A 231 2.24 7.38 7.44
C ALA A 231 3.56 7.14 6.74
N ILE A 232 4.64 7.07 7.51
CA ILE A 232 5.96 6.76 7.03
C ILE A 232 6.61 5.69 7.88
N TYR A 233 7.17 4.67 7.25
CA TYR A 233 8.05 3.71 7.89
C TYR A 233 9.47 3.97 7.43
N THR A 234 10.34 4.26 8.39
CA THR A 234 11.78 4.41 8.17
C THR A 234 12.46 3.09 8.45
N PHE A 235 13.23 2.56 7.49
CA PHE A 235 14.03 1.37 7.73
C PHE A 235 15.15 1.66 8.75
N PRO A 236 15.51 0.69 9.60
CA PRO A 236 16.78 0.71 10.32
C PRO A 236 17.95 1.00 9.38
N GLU A 237 18.96 1.71 9.87
CA GLU A 237 20.06 2.25 9.08
C GLU A 237 20.84 1.16 8.34
N GLU A 238 21.12 0.09 9.07
CA GLU A 238 21.79 -1.13 8.62
C GLU A 238 21.09 -1.78 7.41
N PHE A 239 19.80 -1.50 7.21
CA PHE A 239 19.05 -2.06 6.09
C PHE A 239 18.90 -1.09 4.93
N ARG A 240 19.23 0.19 5.01
CA ARG A 240 18.82 1.18 3.98
C ARG A 240 19.50 1.00 2.61
N GLY A 241 20.59 0.26 2.53
CA GLY A 241 21.32 -0.02 1.30
C GLY A 241 21.03 -1.39 0.70
N VAL A 242 20.93 -1.49 -0.64
CA VAL A 242 20.80 -2.75 -1.37
C VAL A 242 21.76 -2.77 -2.56
N VAL A 243 22.47 -3.88 -2.77
CA VAL A 243 23.18 -4.11 -4.03
C VAL A 243 22.18 -4.61 -5.07
N PRO A 244 21.99 -3.92 -6.20
CA PRO A 244 21.15 -4.46 -7.26
C PRO A 244 21.76 -5.79 -7.77
N ARG A 245 21.00 -6.88 -7.69
CA ARG A 245 21.39 -8.19 -8.23
C ARG A 245 20.90 -8.33 -9.67
N PRO A 246 21.78 -8.38 -10.69
CA PRO A 246 21.37 -8.86 -11.99
C PRO A 246 21.22 -10.40 -11.93
N LYS A 247 19.99 -10.89 -12.07
CA LYS A 247 19.65 -12.29 -12.44
C LYS A 247 20.62 -13.37 -11.93
N GLY A 248 20.74 -13.51 -10.60
CA GLY A 248 21.46 -14.64 -10.00
C GLY A 248 22.99 -14.62 -10.11
N VAL A 249 23.61 -13.55 -10.58
CA VAL A 249 25.07 -13.41 -10.58
C VAL A 249 25.47 -12.32 -9.58
N SER A 250 26.10 -12.75 -8.50
CA SER A 250 26.69 -11.90 -7.48
C SER A 250 27.92 -11.21 -8.06
N LYS A 251 27.80 -9.94 -8.43
CA LYS A 251 28.88 -8.96 -8.27
C LYS A 251 28.33 -7.52 -8.40
N PRO A 252 28.51 -6.66 -7.39
CA PRO A 252 28.35 -5.22 -7.57
C PRO A 252 29.35 -4.76 -8.62
N VAL A 253 28.88 -4.25 -9.76
CA VAL A 253 29.81 -3.88 -10.85
C VAL A 253 30.44 -2.49 -10.63
N ASP A 254 29.83 -1.56 -9.87
CA ASP A 254 30.28 -0.15 -9.89
C ASP A 254 30.28 0.58 -8.53
N GLY A 255 30.30 -0.12 -7.39
CA GLY A 255 30.23 0.51 -6.06
C GLY A 255 28.90 1.25 -5.75
N ARG A 256 28.01 1.37 -6.74
CA ARG A 256 26.66 1.95 -6.64
C ARG A 256 25.69 0.93 -6.05
N ALA A 257 24.77 1.43 -5.25
CA ALA A 257 23.72 0.66 -4.60
C ALA A 257 22.39 1.43 -4.64
N VAL A 258 21.29 0.70 -4.50
CA VAL A 258 19.95 1.29 -4.34
C VAL A 258 19.78 1.63 -2.86
N TYR A 259 19.68 2.91 -2.56
CA TYR A 259 19.38 3.41 -1.22
C TYR A 259 17.86 3.57 -1.08
N THR A 260 17.27 2.80 -0.16
CA THR A 260 15.82 2.75 0.11
C THR A 260 15.55 3.02 1.59
N PRO A 261 15.56 4.29 2.01
CA PRO A 261 15.53 4.64 3.43
C PRO A 261 14.16 4.55 4.11
N PHE A 262 13.08 4.67 3.34
CA PHE A 262 11.73 4.71 3.90
C PHE A 262 10.66 4.27 2.90
N VAL A 263 9.48 3.96 3.44
CA VAL A 263 8.25 3.73 2.71
C VAL A 263 7.17 4.68 3.24
N LEU A 264 6.45 5.32 2.33
CA LEU A 264 5.29 6.15 2.63
C LEU A 264 4.02 5.34 2.36
N PHE A 265 3.10 5.35 3.30
CA PHE A 265 1.77 4.79 3.15
C PHE A 265 0.77 5.93 3.02
N ILE A 266 0.05 6.00 1.90
CA ILE A 266 -0.99 6.98 1.69
C ILE A 266 -2.32 6.27 1.46
N ALA A 267 -3.40 6.78 2.05
CA ALA A 267 -4.70 6.16 1.90
C ALA A 267 -5.87 7.14 1.88
N LYS A 268 -6.96 6.69 1.26
CA LYS A 268 -8.25 7.38 1.22
C LYS A 268 -9.36 6.35 1.38
N ALA A 269 -10.31 6.63 2.26
CA ALA A 269 -11.51 5.82 2.36
C ALA A 269 -12.46 6.19 1.21
N ALA A 270 -12.99 5.19 0.52
CA ALA A 270 -14.08 5.33 -0.42
C ALA A 270 -15.38 5.49 0.40
N VAL A 271 -15.72 6.74 0.73
CA VAL A 271 -16.99 7.08 1.34
C VAL A 271 -17.88 7.61 0.23
N ASN A 272 -18.96 6.91 -0.10
CA ASN A 272 -19.98 7.50 -0.97
C ASN A 272 -20.59 8.68 -0.21
N SER A 273 -20.59 9.85 -0.84
CA SER A 273 -21.26 11.05 -0.36
C SER A 273 -22.78 10.86 -0.39
N ARG A 274 -23.31 10.15 0.61
CA ARG A 274 -24.71 10.18 1.03
C ARG A 274 -24.71 10.04 2.55
N SER A 275 -24.42 11.15 3.22
CA SER A 275 -24.99 11.49 4.52
C SER A 275 -26.25 12.27 4.26
#